data_AF-A0A9D6F5I1-F1
#
_entry.id   AF-A0A9D6F5I1-F1
#
_cell.length_a   1.000
_cell.length_b   1.000
_cell.length_c   1.000
_cell.angle_alpha   90.00
_cell.angle_beta   90.00
_cell.angle_gamma   90.00
#
_symmetry.space_group_name_H-M   'P 1'
#
loop_
_entity.id
_entity.type
_entity.pdbx_description
1 polymer ?
#
loop_
_entity_poly.entity_id
_entity_poly.type
_entity_poly.pdbx_seq_one_letter_code
_entity_poly.pdbx_strand_id
1 'polypeptide(L)'
;MKKSSFEDVKLELQEACDFLRSFTLGRRGFTQQDGMAAIQRVSDQCDRMEKLFGEGPDAGESKTIVASARPRVSAARARLALLRHE
;
A
#
# COMPACT_ATOMS: atom_id res chain seq x y z
N MET A 1 -6.82 5.23 -22.22
CA MET A 1 -6.26 4.55 -21.02
C MET A 1 -6.24 3.06 -21.29
N LYS A 2 -5.07 2.39 -21.26
CA LYS A 2 -5.06 0.93 -21.15
C LYS A 2 -5.70 0.58 -19.79
N LYS A 3 -6.71 -0.28 -19.77
CA LYS A 3 -7.15 -0.90 -18.51
C LYS A 3 -5.95 -1.69 -17.99
N SER A 4 -5.40 -1.30 -16.84
CA SER A 4 -4.40 -2.13 -16.15
C SER A 4 -5.05 -3.47 -15.80
N SER A 5 -4.33 -4.56 -16.04
CA SER A 5 -4.81 -5.88 -15.67
C SER A 5 -4.82 -6.06 -14.14
N PHE A 6 -5.50 -7.08 -13.65
CA PHE A 6 -5.49 -7.43 -12.23
C PHE A 6 -4.05 -7.65 -11.72
N GLU A 7 -3.26 -8.40 -12.49
CA GLU A 7 -1.86 -8.69 -12.16
C GLU A 7 -0.98 -7.43 -12.15
N ASP A 8 -1.22 -6.46 -13.04
CA ASP A 8 -0.49 -5.18 -13.01
C ASP A 8 -0.76 -4.42 -11.70
N VAL A 9 -2.04 -4.29 -11.31
CA VAL A 9 -2.43 -3.55 -10.10
C VAL A 9 -1.96 -4.29 -8.84
N LYS A 10 -2.00 -5.63 -8.85
CA LYS A 10 -1.48 -6.47 -7.79
C LYS A 10 0.03 -6.27 -7.60
N LEU A 11 0.80 -6.28 -8.69
CA LEU A 11 2.24 -6.05 -8.65
C LEU A 11 2.56 -4.63 -8.14
N GLU A 12 1.88 -3.60 -8.65
CA GLU A 12 2.06 -2.22 -8.19
C GLU A 12 1.76 -2.05 -6.69
N LEU A 13 0.71 -2.71 -6.19
CA LEU A 13 0.37 -2.71 -4.76
C LEU A 13 1.40 -3.47 -3.93
N GLN A 14 1.94 -4.58 -4.44
CA GLN A 14 2.98 -5.34 -3.74
C GLN A 14 4.27 -4.52 -3.61
N GLU A 15 4.74 -3.90 -4.69
CA GLU A 15 5.89 -2.99 -4.66
C GLU A 15 5.69 -1.83 -3.68
N ALA A 16 4.49 -1.23 -3.68
CA ALA A 16 4.16 -0.17 -2.74
C ALA A 16 4.19 -0.67 -1.29
N CYS A 17 3.70 -1.88 -1.02
CA CYS A 17 3.75 -2.50 0.30
C CYS A 17 5.19 -2.79 0.76
N ASP A 18 6.07 -3.24 -0.14
CA ASP A 18 7.48 -3.53 0.18
C ASP A 18 8.27 -2.25 0.48
N PHE A 19 8.02 -1.18 -0.28
CA PHE A 19 8.58 0.13 0.00
C PHE A 19 8.08 0.67 1.36
N LEU A 20 6.77 0.60 1.62
CA LEU A 20 6.16 1.02 2.89
C LEU A 20 6.73 0.24 4.09
N ARG A 21 6.96 -1.07 3.91
CA ARG A 21 7.57 -1.92 4.93
C ARG A 21 9.00 -1.49 5.24
N SER A 22 9.77 -1.11 4.23
CA SER A 22 11.15 -0.64 4.42
C SER A 22 11.21 0.64 5.27
N PHE A 23 10.30 1.59 5.03
CA PHE A 23 10.10 2.75 5.90
C PHE A 23 9.69 2.33 7.32
N THR A 24 8.68 1.47 7.43
CA THR A 24 8.11 1.05 8.73
C THR A 24 9.16 0.39 9.63
N LEU A 25 10.07 -0.40 9.04
CA LEU A 25 11.18 -1.04 9.74
C LEU A 25 12.37 -0.11 10.03
N GLY A 26 12.28 1.18 9.68
CA GLY A 26 13.36 2.14 9.92
C GLY A 26 14.63 1.85 9.14
N ARG A 27 14.52 1.29 7.93
CA ARG A 27 15.70 1.06 7.07
C ARG A 27 16.37 2.41 6.76
N ARG A 28 17.71 2.41 6.69
CA ARG A 28 18.49 3.61 6.36
C ARG A 28 18.08 4.14 4.97
N GLY A 29 18.04 5.46 4.84
CA GLY A 29 17.70 6.15 3.59
C GLY A 29 16.22 6.47 3.41
N PHE A 30 15.35 6.10 4.36
CA PHE A 30 13.95 6.49 4.34
C PHE A 30 13.69 7.71 5.22
N THR A 31 13.02 8.71 4.67
CA THR A 31 12.62 9.94 5.35
C THR A 31 11.16 9.87 5.80
N GLN A 32 10.72 10.84 6.62
CA GLN A 32 9.31 11.01 6.95
C GLN A 32 8.44 11.26 5.70
N GLN A 33 8.99 12.00 4.72
CA GLN A 33 8.32 12.27 3.45
C GLN A 33 8.14 10.98 2.64
N ASP A 34 9.14 10.09 2.62
CA ASP A 34 9.01 8.77 1.98
C ASP A 34 7.92 7.94 2.65
N GLY A 35 7.83 7.98 3.98
CA GLY A 35 6.76 7.33 4.73
C GLY A 35 5.37 7.84 4.36
N MET A 36 5.19 9.17 4.28
CA MET A 36 3.92 9.77 3.86
C MET A 36 3.55 9.41 2.43
N ALA A 37 4.51 9.47 1.49
CA ALA A 37 4.30 9.10 0.10
C ALA A 37 3.94 7.61 -0.04
N ALA A 38 4.61 6.73 0.71
CA ALA A 38 4.34 5.30 0.71
C ALA A 38 2.94 4.97 1.27
N ILE A 39 2.53 5.65 2.34
CA ILE A 39 1.19 5.52 2.92
C ILE A 39 0.12 5.88 1.88
N GLN A 40 0.30 7.01 1.20
CA GLN A 40 -0.63 7.45 0.15
C GLN A 40 -0.69 6.44 -0.99
N ARG A 41 0.48 6.02 -1.50
CA ARG A 41 0.57 5.07 -2.62
C ARG A 41 -0.12 3.74 -2.32
N VAL A 42 0.08 3.15 -1.13
CA VAL A 42 -0.60 1.90 -0.75
C VAL A 42 -2.11 2.10 -0.62
N SER A 43 -2.54 3.24 -0.06
CA SER A 43 -3.98 3.55 0.07
C SER A 43 -4.64 3.68 -1.31
N ASP A 44 -4.02 4.45 -2.21
CA ASP A 44 -4.52 4.66 -3.58
C ASP A 44 -4.60 3.34 -4.37
N GLN A 45 -3.61 2.45 -4.22
CA GLN A 45 -3.61 1.16 -4.89
C GLN A 45 -4.66 0.19 -4.29
N CYS A 46 -4.91 0.25 -2.98
CA CYS A 46 -6.03 -0.50 -2.39
C CYS A 46 -7.36 -0.03 -2.97
N ASP A 47 -7.60 1.27 -3.00
CA ASP A 47 -8.85 1.85 -3.53
C ASP A 47 -9.01 1.54 -5.02
N ARG A 48 -7.91 1.57 -5.78
CA ARG A 48 -7.89 1.19 -7.19
C ARG A 48 -8.22 -0.29 -7.40
N MET A 49 -7.68 -1.18 -6.56
CA MET A 49 -7.95 -2.61 -6.62
C MET A 49 -9.41 -2.93 -6.28
N GLU A 50 -9.98 -2.29 -5.25
CA GLU A 50 -11.41 -2.42 -4.93
C GLU A 50 -12.29 -1.86 -6.06
N LYS A 51 -11.91 -0.73 -6.65
CA LYS A 51 -12.69 -0.09 -7.73
C LYS A 51 -12.71 -0.90 -9.03
N LEU A 52 -11.57 -1.50 -9.39
CA LEU A 52 -11.44 -2.20 -10.68
C LEU A 52 -11.83 -3.67 -10.56
N PHE A 53 -11.62 -4.29 -9.40
CA PHE A 53 -11.70 -5.73 -9.21
C PHE A 53 -12.45 -6.12 -7.93
N GLY A 54 -13.25 -5.23 -7.33
CA GLY A 54 -14.09 -5.55 -6.17
C GLY A 54 -15.30 -6.44 -6.50
N GLU A 55 -15.59 -6.59 -7.79
CA GLU A 55 -16.63 -7.43 -8.36
C GLU A 55 -16.06 -8.30 -9.50
N GLY A 56 -16.76 -9.37 -9.86
CA GLY A 56 -16.33 -10.27 -10.93
C GLY A 56 -15.35 -11.36 -10.47
N PRO A 57 -14.62 -11.98 -11.41
CA PRO A 57 -13.80 -13.18 -11.15
C PRO A 57 -12.72 -12.97 -10.09
N ASP A 58 -12.14 -11.77 -10.02
CA ASP A 58 -11.01 -11.44 -9.15
C ASP A 58 -11.45 -10.87 -7.78
N ALA A 59 -12.76 -10.74 -7.53
CA ALA A 59 -13.32 -10.08 -6.34
C ALA A 59 -12.85 -10.68 -5.02
N GLY A 60 -12.76 -12.01 -4.95
CA GLY A 60 -12.31 -12.71 -3.74
C GLY A 60 -10.84 -12.43 -3.43
N GLU A 61 -9.99 -12.45 -4.45
CA GLU A 61 -8.56 -12.21 -4.31
C GLU A 61 -8.28 -10.73 -4.03
N SER A 62 -8.95 -9.81 -4.76
CA SER A 62 -8.88 -8.36 -4.53
C SER A 62 -9.17 -8.00 -3.06
N LYS A 63 -10.27 -8.52 -2.50
CA LYS A 63 -10.63 -8.30 -1.08
C LYS A 63 -9.55 -8.82 -0.13
N THR A 64 -9.00 -9.99 -0.42
CA THR A 64 -7.93 -10.60 0.40
C THR A 64 -6.66 -9.75 0.37
N ILE A 65 -6.24 -9.32 -0.81
CA ILE A 65 -5.06 -8.47 -1.00
C ILE A 65 -5.24 -7.14 -0.25
N VAL A 66 -6.37 -6.46 -0.43
CA VAL A 66 -6.65 -5.18 0.22
C VAL A 66 -6.72 -5.33 1.74
N ALA A 67 -7.38 -6.38 2.24
CA ALA A 67 -7.42 -6.69 3.67
C ALA A 67 -6.02 -6.94 4.26
N SER A 68 -5.09 -7.50 3.48
CA SER A 68 -3.69 -7.69 3.89
C SER A 68 -2.85 -6.40 3.85
N ALA A 69 -3.18 -5.48 2.94
CA ALA A 69 -2.40 -4.26 2.71
C ALA A 69 -2.77 -3.12 3.68
N ARG A 70 -4.05 -2.94 4.01
CA ARG A 70 -4.52 -1.86 4.91
C ARG A 70 -3.83 -1.86 6.29
N PRO A 71 -3.60 -3.00 6.97
CA PRO A 71 -2.85 -3.01 8.23
C PRO A 71 -1.42 -2.46 8.12
N ARG A 72 -0.78 -2.59 6.95
CA ARG A 72 0.57 -2.04 6.70
C ARG A 72 0.56 -0.51 6.73
N VAL A 73 -0.51 0.11 6.22
CA VAL A 73 -0.71 1.57 6.33
C VAL A 73 -0.82 2.01 7.78
N SER A 74 -1.58 1.29 8.60
CA SER A 74 -1.70 1.59 10.03
C SER A 74 -0.35 1.51 10.75
N ALA A 75 0.45 0.48 10.48
CA ALA A 75 1.79 0.33 11.04
C ALA A 75 2.73 1.47 10.62
N ALA A 76 2.70 1.88 9.36
CA ALA A 76 3.49 3.01 8.87
C ALA A 76 3.05 4.34 9.48
N ARG A 77 1.74 4.57 9.66
CA ARG A 77 1.22 5.77 10.35
C ARG A 77 1.71 5.82 11.80
N ALA A 78 1.71 4.69 12.50
CA ALA A 78 2.26 4.61 13.85
C ALA A 78 3.76 4.93 13.88
N ARG A 79 4.55 4.40 12.93
CA ARG A 79 5.98 4.73 12.82
C ARG A 79 6.20 6.22 12.54
N LEU A 80 5.41 6.81 11.65
CA LEU A 80 5.48 8.25 11.34
C LEU A 80 5.16 9.11 12.57
N ALA A 81 4.17 8.72 13.37
CA ALA A 81 3.85 9.41 14.61
C ALA A 81 5.03 9.40 15.60
N LEU A 82 5.71 8.25 15.76
CA LEU A 82 6.91 8.16 16.60
C LEU A 82 8.02 9.12 16.14
N LEU A 83 8.27 9.22 14.83
CA LEU A 83 9.30 10.11 14.27
C LEU A 83 8.98 11.61 14.42
N ARG A 84 7.73 11.99 14.67
CA ARG A 84 7.32 13.40 14.89
C ARG A 84 7.50 13.82 16.35
N HIS A 85 7.77 12.88 17.24
CA HIS A 85 7.97 13.10 18.67
C HIS A 85 9.43 12.87 19.12
N GLU A 86 10.32 12.50 18.19
CA GLU A 86 11.78 12.50 18.35
C GLU A 86 12.35 13.89 18.02
#